data_AF-A0A7V2YB76-F1
#
_entry.id   AF-A0A7V2YB76-F1
#
_cell.length_a   1.000
_cell.length_b   1.000
_cell.length_c   1.000
_cell.angle_alpha   90.00
_cell.angle_beta   90.00
_cell.angle_gamma   90.00
#
_symmetry.space_group_name_H-M   'P 1'
#
loop_
_entity.id
_entity.type
_entity.pdbx_description
1 polymer ?
#
loop_
_entity_poly.entity_id
_entity_poly.type
_entity_poly.pdbx_seq_one_letter_code
_entity_poly.pdbx_strand_id
1 'polypeptide(L)'
;MTDQKKASGGGSPLDLLPQERWAELLRELSEELGMVATLVDYQGKILVHVGDYTDVCIRVRNRPESLTFVCGQTSQALMKQAEKTGQPVVDLCQVGLCKMIIPLFREKVLLGAVAACSRALAGEDLDPFMVAQELGISEKEAEELLGSAPQIHEEKLWEAAGRWIDRIRNLAARPSSFTSTG
;
A
#
# COMPACT_ATOMS: atom_id res chain seq x y z
N MET A 1 -1.26 37.54 4.06
CA MET A 1 -0.52 36.73 5.05
C MET A 1 -1.54 36.20 6.04
N THR A 2 -2.01 34.99 5.81
CA THR A 2 -2.84 34.27 6.77
C THR A 2 -2.18 32.91 6.93
N ASP A 3 -1.63 32.70 8.12
CA ASP A 3 -1.04 31.47 8.59
C ASP A 3 -1.98 30.29 8.29
N GLN A 4 -1.65 29.51 7.27
CA GLN A 4 -2.04 28.11 7.24
C GLN A 4 -1.20 27.43 8.32
N LYS A 5 -1.76 27.41 9.54
CA LYS A 5 -1.34 26.51 10.61
C LYS A 5 -1.18 25.12 10.01
N LYS A 6 0.09 24.71 9.90
CA LYS A 6 0.54 23.37 9.57
C LYS A 6 -0.27 22.39 10.43
N ALA A 7 -1.20 21.67 9.83
CA ALA A 7 -1.90 20.58 10.50
C ALA A 7 -0.85 19.51 10.79
N SER A 8 -0.23 19.56 11.97
CA SER A 8 0.43 18.41 12.55
C SER A 8 -0.67 17.41 12.89
N GLY A 9 -1.07 16.59 11.92
CA GLY A 9 -2.05 15.52 12.10
C GLY A 9 -1.50 14.49 13.09
N GLY A 10 -1.94 14.58 14.34
CA GLY A 10 -1.47 13.77 15.47
C GLY A 10 -2.30 12.51 15.73
N GLY A 11 -2.96 11.97 14.72
CA GLY A 11 -3.78 10.75 14.85
C GLY A 11 -3.15 9.56 14.14
N SER A 12 -3.43 8.37 14.64
CA SER A 12 -3.00 7.09 14.11
C SER A 12 -4.19 6.31 13.55
N PRO A 13 -4.02 5.49 12.51
CA PRO A 13 -5.04 4.51 12.11
C PRO A 13 -5.46 3.57 13.26
N LEU A 14 -4.56 3.36 14.24
CA LEU A 14 -4.84 2.56 15.43
C LEU A 14 -5.81 3.24 16.41
N ASP A 15 -6.09 4.54 16.24
CA ASP A 15 -7.13 5.24 17.00
C ASP A 15 -8.54 4.92 16.49
N LEU A 16 -8.66 4.35 15.28
CA LEU A 16 -9.94 3.92 14.68
C LEU A 16 -10.30 2.49 15.09
N LEU A 17 -9.32 1.59 15.03
CA LEU A 17 -9.47 0.17 15.35
C LEU A 17 -8.16 -0.35 15.96
N PRO A 18 -8.22 -1.32 16.89
CA PRO A 18 -7.02 -1.96 17.41
C PRO A 18 -6.31 -2.78 16.32
N GLN A 19 -5.04 -3.08 16.56
CA GLN A 19 -4.16 -3.72 15.58
C GLN A 19 -4.71 -5.05 15.06
N GLU A 20 -5.33 -5.85 15.93
CA GLU A 20 -5.88 -7.17 15.61
C GLU A 20 -7.05 -7.06 14.63
N ARG A 21 -7.90 -6.03 14.80
CA ARG A 21 -9.02 -5.78 13.89
C ARG A 21 -8.55 -5.29 12.53
N TRP A 22 -7.49 -4.49 12.50
CA TRP A 22 -6.84 -4.16 11.23
C TRP A 22 -6.24 -5.39 10.56
N ALA A 23 -5.61 -6.30 11.30
CA ALA A 23 -5.06 -7.53 10.75
C ALA A 23 -6.14 -8.44 10.14
N GLU A 24 -7.32 -8.54 10.76
CA GLU A 24 -8.48 -9.25 10.18
C GLU A 24 -8.90 -8.63 8.84
N LEU A 25 -9.10 -7.31 8.79
CA LEU A 25 -9.47 -6.60 7.57
C LEU A 25 -8.42 -6.76 6.46
N LEU A 26 -7.14 -6.62 6.79
CA LEU A 26 -6.05 -6.80 5.83
C LEU A 26 -5.96 -8.23 5.33
N ARG A 27 -6.31 -9.23 6.15
CA ARG A 27 -6.36 -10.62 5.71
C ARG A 27 -7.44 -10.84 4.66
N GLU A 28 -8.64 -10.30 4.87
CA GLU A 28 -9.70 -10.36 3.87
C GLU A 28 -9.26 -9.72 2.54
N LEU A 29 -8.62 -8.54 2.59
CA LEU A 29 -8.09 -7.86 1.40
C LEU A 29 -6.97 -8.68 0.73
N SER A 30 -6.07 -9.25 1.52
CA SER A 30 -4.96 -10.07 1.05
C SER A 30 -5.46 -11.35 0.38
N GLU A 31 -6.45 -12.02 0.96
CA GLU A 31 -7.10 -13.21 0.38
C GLU A 31 -7.87 -12.89 -0.90
N GLU A 32 -8.59 -11.75 -0.94
CA GLU A 32 -9.33 -11.30 -2.12
C GLU A 32 -8.41 -11.04 -3.31
N LEU A 33 -7.28 -10.36 -3.08
CA LEU A 33 -6.37 -9.91 -4.14
C LEU A 33 -5.18 -10.86 -4.38
N GLY A 34 -4.89 -11.76 -3.45
CA GLY A 34 -3.63 -12.49 -3.38
C GLY A 34 -2.42 -11.59 -3.10
N MET A 35 -2.63 -10.38 -2.60
CA MET A 35 -1.58 -9.37 -2.44
C MET A 35 -1.10 -9.30 -1.00
N VAL A 36 0.13 -8.82 -0.80
CA VAL A 36 0.52 -8.34 0.53
C VAL A 36 -0.37 -7.16 0.87
N ALA A 37 -0.97 -7.17 2.06
CA ALA A 37 -1.79 -6.10 2.58
C ALA A 37 -1.15 -5.47 3.82
N THR A 38 -1.11 -4.14 3.89
CA THR A 38 -0.49 -3.40 4.99
C THR A 38 -1.35 -2.23 5.45
N LEU A 39 -1.27 -1.93 6.74
CA LEU A 39 -1.71 -0.66 7.30
C LEU A 39 -0.48 0.20 7.51
N VAL A 40 -0.50 1.43 7.00
CA VAL A 40 0.59 2.40 7.19
C VAL A 40 0.07 3.66 7.87
N ASP A 41 0.92 4.31 8.65
CA ASP A 41 0.64 5.66 9.16
C ASP A 41 0.81 6.74 8.07
N TYR A 42 0.54 8.00 8.42
CA TYR A 42 0.66 9.13 7.49
C TYR A 42 2.09 9.36 6.98
N GLN A 43 3.12 8.82 7.64
CA GLN A 43 4.51 8.87 7.20
C GLN A 43 4.89 7.68 6.33
N GLY A 44 3.98 6.71 6.16
CA GLY A 44 4.21 5.47 5.40
C GLY A 44 4.87 4.36 6.23
N LYS A 45 4.99 4.49 7.55
CA LYS A 45 5.48 3.41 8.41
C LYS A 45 4.43 2.32 8.51
N ILE A 46 4.85 1.08 8.25
CA ILE A 46 4.00 -0.11 8.39
C ILE A 46 3.67 -0.34 9.87
N LEU A 47 2.38 -0.36 10.18
CA LEU A 47 1.81 -0.67 11.50
C LEU A 47 1.31 -2.12 11.57
N VAL A 48 0.72 -2.60 10.47
CA VAL A 48 0.23 -3.98 10.34
C VAL A 48 0.59 -4.52 8.97
N HIS A 49 0.93 -5.81 8.90
CA HIS A 49 1.33 -6.49 7.68
C HIS A 49 0.72 -7.89 7.65
N VAL A 50 0.14 -8.26 6.51
CA VAL A 50 -0.47 -9.57 6.23
C VAL A 50 -0.09 -10.02 4.82
N GLY A 51 0.18 -11.31 4.66
CA GLY A 51 0.54 -11.94 3.39
C GLY A 51 2.05 -11.98 3.15
N ASP A 52 2.46 -12.85 2.23
CA ASP A 52 3.87 -13.08 1.90
C ASP A 52 4.29 -12.28 0.67
N TYR A 53 5.50 -11.73 0.71
CA TYR A 53 6.10 -11.06 -0.44
C TYR A 53 6.49 -12.08 -1.52
N THR A 54 6.41 -11.66 -2.79
CA THR A 54 6.96 -12.40 -3.92
C THR A 54 8.50 -12.40 -3.87
N ASP A 55 9.14 -13.32 -4.60
CA ASP A 55 10.59 -13.42 -4.65
C ASP A 55 11.26 -12.11 -5.08
N VAL A 56 10.74 -11.44 -6.12
CA VAL A 56 11.24 -10.12 -6.54
C VAL A 56 11.11 -9.08 -5.43
N CYS A 57 9.99 -9.06 -4.71
CA CYS A 57 9.81 -8.16 -3.58
C CYS A 57 10.78 -8.48 -2.44
N ILE A 58 11.05 -9.75 -2.14
CA ILE A 58 12.05 -10.15 -1.14
C ILE A 58 13.44 -9.65 -1.54
N ARG A 59 13.84 -9.81 -2.80
CA ARG A 59 15.13 -9.33 -3.33
C ARG A 59 15.27 -7.81 -3.22
N VAL A 60 14.23 -7.06 -3.62
CA VAL A 60 14.18 -5.60 -3.47
C VAL A 60 14.31 -5.20 -1.99
N ARG A 61 13.54 -5.84 -1.11
CA ARG A 61 13.48 -5.48 0.32
C ARG A 61 14.77 -5.81 1.08
N ASN A 62 15.53 -6.81 0.63
CA ASN A 62 16.82 -7.17 1.21
C ASN A 62 17.97 -6.22 0.82
N ARG A 63 17.73 -5.28 -0.10
CA ARG A 63 18.67 -4.23 -0.49
C ARG A 63 18.15 -2.87 0.01
N PRO A 64 18.80 -2.21 0.99
CA PRO A 64 18.30 -0.96 1.53
C PRO A 64 18.06 0.14 0.48
N GLU A 65 18.97 0.27 -0.48
CA GLU A 65 18.85 1.24 -1.59
C GLU A 65 17.63 0.94 -2.46
N SER A 66 17.45 -0.31 -2.91
CA SER A 66 16.31 -0.74 -3.70
C SER A 66 14.99 -0.65 -2.91
N LEU A 67 14.99 -0.98 -1.62
CA LEU A 67 13.83 -0.81 -0.75
C LEU A 67 13.39 0.66 -0.69
N THR A 68 14.34 1.58 -0.50
CA THR A 68 14.05 3.01 -0.46
C THR A 68 13.57 3.53 -1.81
N PHE A 69 14.27 3.19 -2.89
CA PHE A 69 13.95 3.68 -4.23
C PHE A 69 12.65 3.07 -4.76
N VAL A 70 12.53 1.74 -4.76
CA VAL A 70 11.37 1.03 -5.32
C VAL A 70 10.14 1.16 -4.42
N CYS A 71 10.24 0.71 -3.17
CA CYS A 71 9.07 0.66 -2.29
C CYS A 71 8.79 2.01 -1.63
N GLY A 72 9.83 2.70 -1.14
CA GLY A 72 9.69 3.97 -0.42
C GLY A 72 9.13 5.09 -1.28
N GLN A 73 9.76 5.37 -2.43
CA GLN A 73 9.34 6.46 -3.31
C GLN A 73 7.94 6.22 -3.90
N THR A 74 7.67 5.01 -4.39
CA THR A 74 6.33 4.65 -4.88
C THR A 74 5.28 4.85 -3.79
N SER A 75 5.53 4.35 -2.56
CA SER A 75 4.57 4.55 -1.46
C SER A 75 4.33 6.02 -1.16
N GLN A 76 5.39 6.84 -1.13
CA GLN A 76 5.27 8.27 -0.84
C GLN A 76 4.49 9.02 -1.94
N ALA A 77 4.76 8.72 -3.21
CA ALA A 77 4.08 9.33 -4.34
C ALA A 77 2.58 9.02 -4.32
N LEU A 78 2.22 7.74 -4.18
CA LEU A 78 0.83 7.31 -4.16
C LEU A 78 0.08 7.81 -2.91
N MET A 79 0.73 7.82 -1.75
CA MET A 79 0.16 8.41 -0.53
C MET A 79 -0.19 9.88 -0.71
N LYS A 80 0.72 10.67 -1.30
CA LYS A 80 0.48 12.10 -1.57
C LYS A 80 -0.66 12.32 -2.56
N GLN A 81 -0.77 11.47 -3.57
CA GLN A 81 -1.90 11.52 -4.51
C GLN A 81 -3.22 11.17 -3.83
N ALA A 82 -3.24 10.10 -3.04
CA ALA A 82 -4.41 9.66 -2.29
C ALA A 82 -4.85 10.69 -1.24
N GLU A 83 -3.89 11.35 -0.58
CA GLU A 83 -4.15 12.47 0.33
C GLU A 83 -4.84 13.63 -0.41
N LYS A 84 -4.32 14.00 -1.59
CA LYS A 84 -4.86 15.10 -2.39
C LYS A 84 -6.26 14.84 -2.91
N THR A 85 -6.55 13.62 -3.36
CA THR A 85 -7.83 13.27 -3.99
C THR A 85 -8.87 12.77 -2.99
N GLY A 86 -8.44 12.26 -1.84
CA GLY A 86 -9.30 11.52 -0.92
C GLY A 86 -9.81 10.19 -1.48
N GLN A 87 -9.25 9.72 -2.60
CA GLN A 87 -9.67 8.52 -3.32
C GLN A 87 -8.55 7.48 -3.35
N PRO A 88 -8.89 6.20 -3.57
CA PRO A 88 -7.89 5.18 -3.87
C PRO A 88 -7.02 5.55 -5.07
N VAL A 89 -5.79 5.06 -5.03
CA VAL A 89 -4.82 5.19 -6.14
C VAL A 89 -4.24 3.82 -6.41
N VAL A 90 -4.20 3.42 -7.67
CA VAL A 90 -3.53 2.22 -8.16
C VAL A 90 -2.46 2.66 -9.16
N ASP A 91 -1.25 2.14 -9.02
CA ASP A 91 -0.14 2.40 -9.94
C ASP A 91 0.90 1.27 -9.87
N LEU A 92 1.92 1.31 -10.72
CA LEU A 92 3.03 0.37 -10.74
C LEU A 92 4.24 0.90 -9.94
N CYS A 93 4.97 0.00 -9.31
CA CYS A 93 6.29 0.33 -8.78
C CYS A 93 7.38 0.21 -9.87
N GLN A 94 8.61 0.58 -9.54
CA GLN A 94 9.75 0.60 -10.48
C GLN A 94 10.13 -0.79 -11.03
N VAL A 95 9.64 -1.87 -10.41
CA VAL A 95 9.81 -3.25 -10.90
C VAL A 95 8.56 -3.80 -11.60
N GLY A 96 7.61 -2.93 -11.94
CA GLY A 96 6.41 -3.27 -12.72
C GLY A 96 5.29 -3.98 -11.95
N LEU A 97 5.40 -4.09 -10.61
CA LEU A 97 4.32 -4.68 -9.80
C LEU A 97 3.34 -3.62 -9.33
N CYS A 98 2.06 -3.94 -9.40
CA CYS A 98 0.99 -3.04 -9.00
C CYS A 98 0.97 -2.81 -7.49
N LYS A 99 0.56 -1.59 -7.12
CA LYS A 99 0.33 -1.14 -5.77
C LYS A 99 -0.95 -0.31 -5.71
N MET A 100 -1.82 -0.67 -4.78
CA MET A 100 -3.02 0.07 -4.42
C MET A 100 -2.82 0.76 -3.07
N ILE A 101 -3.25 2.01 -2.97
CA ILE A 101 -3.34 2.81 -1.73
C ILE A 101 -4.79 3.23 -1.54
N ILE A 102 -5.35 2.98 -0.36
CA ILE A 102 -6.67 3.43 0.06
C ILE A 102 -6.49 4.36 1.26
N PRO A 103 -6.73 5.67 1.12
CA PRO A 103 -6.41 6.62 2.18
C PRO A 103 -7.43 6.54 3.33
N LEU A 104 -6.93 6.69 4.56
CA LEU A 104 -7.73 6.73 5.78
C LEU A 104 -7.80 8.15 6.32
N PHE A 105 -9.01 8.69 6.40
CA PHE A 105 -9.26 10.03 6.91
C PHE A 105 -10.16 10.01 8.14
N ARG A 106 -9.89 10.93 9.08
CA ARG A 106 -10.82 11.31 10.15
C ARG A 106 -10.92 12.83 10.17
N GLU A 107 -12.13 13.36 10.05
CA GLU A 107 -12.38 14.82 10.06
C GLU A 107 -11.48 15.59 9.06
N LYS A 108 -11.26 15.03 7.86
CA LYS A 108 -10.37 15.55 6.80
C LYS A 108 -8.87 15.52 7.10
N VAL A 109 -8.45 14.94 8.22
CA VAL A 109 -7.04 14.67 8.53
C VAL A 109 -6.68 13.28 8.05
N LEU A 110 -5.60 13.16 7.25
CA LEU A 110 -5.05 11.87 6.85
C LEU A 110 -4.39 11.21 8.05
N LEU A 111 -4.86 10.02 8.42
CA LEU A 111 -4.25 9.22 9.48
C LEU A 111 -3.20 8.25 8.92
N GLY A 112 -3.40 7.80 7.68
CA GLY A 112 -2.58 6.79 7.03
C GLY A 112 -3.28 6.17 5.84
N ALA A 113 -2.95 4.93 5.52
CA ALA A 113 -3.61 4.19 4.44
C ALA A 113 -3.59 2.68 4.66
N VAL A 114 -4.55 2.01 4.01
CA VAL A 114 -4.46 0.59 3.69
C VAL A 114 -3.79 0.48 2.33
N ALA A 115 -2.81 -0.40 2.21
CA ALA A 115 -2.06 -0.62 0.98
C ALA A 115 -2.03 -2.10 0.60
N ALA A 116 -2.14 -2.39 -0.68
CA ALA A 116 -1.92 -3.73 -1.23
C ALA A 116 -0.87 -3.67 -2.36
N CYS A 117 0.06 -4.62 -2.44
CA CYS A 117 1.02 -4.70 -3.55
C CYS A 117 1.39 -6.14 -3.91
N SER A 118 2.37 -6.32 -4.82
CA SER A 118 3.06 -7.59 -5.14
C SER A 118 2.45 -8.48 -6.24
N ARG A 119 1.64 -7.92 -7.15
CA ARG A 119 1.14 -8.64 -8.32
C ARG A 119 1.52 -7.90 -9.60
N ALA A 120 1.75 -8.62 -10.69
CA ALA A 120 1.91 -8.03 -12.02
C ALA A 120 0.53 -7.83 -12.67
N LEU A 121 0.38 -6.84 -13.54
CA LEU A 121 -0.86 -6.69 -14.31
C LEU A 121 -0.91 -7.74 -15.42
N ALA A 122 -2.05 -8.43 -15.52
CA ALA A 122 -2.26 -9.45 -16.54
C ALA A 122 -2.28 -8.81 -17.93
N GLY A 123 -1.42 -9.31 -18.83
CA GLY A 123 -1.30 -8.80 -20.20
C GLY A 123 -0.32 -7.65 -20.37
N GLU A 124 0.37 -7.22 -19.30
CA GLU A 124 1.49 -6.30 -19.38
C GLU A 124 2.82 -7.04 -19.26
N ASP A 125 3.78 -6.67 -20.10
CA ASP A 125 5.14 -7.18 -20.04
C ASP A 125 5.93 -6.42 -18.97
N LEU A 126 6.54 -7.16 -18.05
CA LEU A 126 7.45 -6.60 -17.05
C LEU A 126 8.82 -6.37 -17.69
N ASP A 127 9.41 -5.20 -17.47
CA ASP A 127 10.73 -4.84 -18.00
C ASP A 127 11.85 -5.46 -17.13
N PRO A 128 12.59 -6.48 -17.62
CA PRO A 128 13.66 -7.11 -16.85
C PRO A 128 14.88 -6.19 -16.68
N PHE A 129 15.09 -5.22 -17.57
CA PHE A 129 16.22 -4.30 -17.51
C PHE A 129 16.18 -3.45 -16.23
N MET A 130 15.02 -2.88 -15.91
CA MET A 130 14.83 -2.08 -14.69
C MET A 130 15.07 -2.93 -13.43
N VAL A 131 14.59 -4.16 -13.41
CA VAL A 131 14.79 -5.08 -12.28
C VAL A 131 16.26 -5.49 -12.14
N ALA A 132 16.93 -5.77 -13.25
CA ALA A 132 18.35 -6.09 -13.28
C ALA A 132 19.19 -4.94 -12.72
N GLN A 133 18.87 -3.70 -13.13
CA GLN A 133 19.53 -2.49 -12.64
C GLN A 133 19.32 -2.29 -11.14
N GLU A 134 18.08 -2.36 -10.65
CA GLU A 134 17.75 -2.12 -9.24
C GLU A 134 18.34 -3.17 -8.30
N LEU A 135 18.42 -4.43 -8.75
CA LEU A 135 18.91 -5.54 -7.95
C LEU A 135 20.42 -5.82 -8.13
N GLY A 136 21.05 -5.25 -9.16
CA GLY A 136 22.44 -5.53 -9.52
C GLY A 136 22.64 -6.97 -10.00
N ILE A 137 21.69 -7.51 -10.76
CA ILE A 137 21.70 -8.87 -11.32
C ILE A 137 21.73 -8.84 -12.84
N SER A 138 21.84 -10.00 -13.49
CA SER A 138 21.73 -10.07 -14.95
C SER A 138 20.27 -9.94 -15.42
N GLU A 139 20.04 -9.42 -16.63
CA GLU A 139 18.70 -9.37 -17.23
C GLU A 139 18.04 -10.75 -17.32
N LYS A 140 18.82 -11.80 -17.62
CA LYS A 140 18.31 -13.18 -17.60
C LYS A 140 17.82 -13.61 -16.21
N GLU A 141 18.56 -13.29 -15.15
CA GLU A 141 18.10 -13.58 -13.78
C GLU A 141 16.85 -12.77 -13.43
N ALA A 142 16.77 -11.52 -13.91
CA ALA A 142 15.58 -10.69 -13.75
C ALA A 142 14.35 -11.24 -14.50
N GLU A 143 14.52 -11.73 -15.73
CA GLU A 143 13.46 -12.40 -16.51
C GLU A 143 12.91 -13.62 -15.76
N GLU A 144 13.79 -14.48 -15.25
CA GLU A 144 13.41 -15.66 -14.47
C GLU A 144 12.65 -15.27 -13.19
N LEU A 145 13.12 -14.21 -12.51
CA LEU A 145 12.52 -13.70 -11.29
C LEU A 145 11.14 -13.03 -11.53
N LEU A 146 10.96 -12.38 -12.68
CA LEU A 146 9.70 -11.76 -13.07
C LEU A 146 8.70 -12.77 -13.61
N GLY A 147 9.17 -13.83 -14.28
CA GLY A 147 8.33 -14.89 -14.82
C GLY A 147 7.55 -15.68 -13.76
N SER A 148 8.00 -15.65 -12.51
CA SER A 148 7.28 -16.24 -11.36
C SER A 148 6.34 -15.27 -10.67
N ALA A 149 6.32 -13.98 -11.05
CA ALA A 149 5.49 -12.97 -10.42
C ALA A 149 4.01 -13.27 -10.70
N PRO A 150 3.19 -13.48 -9.66
CA PRO A 150 1.79 -13.78 -9.86
C PRO A 150 1.05 -12.56 -10.44
N GLN A 151 0.07 -12.83 -11.30
CA GLN A 151 -0.67 -11.80 -12.02
C GLN A 151 -2.03 -11.47 -11.37
N ILE A 152 -2.55 -10.29 -11.70
CA ILE A 152 -3.90 -9.82 -11.39
C ILE A 152 -4.44 -8.96 -12.54
N HIS A 153 -5.74 -9.01 -12.82
CA HIS A 153 -6.38 -8.08 -13.75
C HIS A 153 -6.60 -6.71 -13.10
N GLU A 154 -6.34 -5.64 -13.85
CA GLU A 154 -6.50 -4.27 -13.35
C GLU A 154 -7.92 -3.96 -12.89
N GLU A 155 -8.94 -4.45 -13.61
CA GLU A 155 -10.35 -4.31 -13.24
C GLU A 155 -10.63 -4.80 -11.82
N LYS A 156 -10.06 -5.95 -11.44
CA LYS A 156 -10.22 -6.51 -10.09
C LYS A 156 -9.62 -5.60 -9.01
N LEU A 157 -8.51 -4.91 -9.30
CA LEU A 157 -7.91 -3.95 -8.37
C LEU A 157 -8.84 -2.76 -8.14
N TRP A 158 -9.36 -2.17 -9.22
CA TRP A 158 -10.24 -1.00 -9.12
C TRP A 158 -11.60 -1.32 -8.50
N GLU A 159 -12.15 -2.49 -8.80
CA GLU A 159 -13.35 -2.99 -8.14
C GLU A 159 -13.16 -3.15 -6.63
N ALA A 160 -12.03 -3.76 -6.22
CA ALA A 160 -11.69 -3.89 -4.81
C ALA A 160 -11.47 -2.50 -4.18
N ALA A 161 -10.73 -1.61 -4.85
CA ALA A 161 -10.49 -0.24 -4.38
C ALA A 161 -11.79 0.49 -4.05
N GLY A 162 -12.80 0.40 -4.92
CA GLY A 162 -14.13 0.99 -4.74
C GLY A 162 -14.88 0.41 -3.54
N ARG A 163 -14.90 -0.91 -3.37
CA ARG A 163 -15.54 -1.54 -2.20
C ARG A 163 -14.84 -1.19 -0.88
N TRP A 164 -13.51 -1.22 -0.90
CA TRP A 164 -12.70 -1.06 0.31
C TRP A 164 -12.66 0.40 0.79
N ILE A 165 -12.69 1.39 -0.11
CA ILE A 165 -12.78 2.79 0.33
C ILE A 165 -14.08 3.07 1.08
N ASP A 166 -15.21 2.53 0.63
CA ASP A 166 -16.49 2.71 1.32
C ASP A 166 -16.49 2.01 2.68
N ARG A 167 -15.95 0.79 2.74
CA ARG A 167 -15.79 0.05 4.00
C ARG A 167 -14.92 0.84 4.99
N ILE A 168 -13.78 1.37 4.55
CA ILE A 168 -12.85 2.14 5.38
C ILE A 168 -13.48 3.45 5.86
N ARG A 169 -14.18 4.18 4.98
CA ARG A 169 -14.91 5.41 5.35
C ARG A 169 -15.98 5.13 6.39
N ASN A 170 -16.72 4.04 6.26
CA ASN A 170 -17.74 3.65 7.22
C ASN A 170 -17.16 3.29 8.60
N LEU A 171 -15.93 2.76 8.66
CA LEU A 171 -15.22 2.54 9.92
C LEU A 171 -14.82 3.87 10.57
N ALA A 172 -14.29 4.81 9.78
CA ALA A 172 -13.84 6.12 10.27
C ALA A 172 -14.98 7.07 10.67
N ALA A 173 -16.19 6.87 10.13
CA ALA A 173 -17.38 7.65 10.45
C ALA A 173 -18.03 7.27 11.79
N ARG A 174 -17.71 6.11 12.36
CA ARG A 174 -18.25 5.68 13.65
C ARG A 174 -17.60 6.50 14.77
N PRO A 175 -18.38 7.07 15.71
CA PRO A 175 -17.81 7.73 16.88
C PRO A 175 -16.92 6.74 17.63
N SER A 176 -15.69 7.15 17.98
CA SER A 176 -14.75 6.28 18.69
C SER A 176 -15.33 5.98 20.07
N SER A 177 -15.88 4.77 20.25
CA SER A 177 -16.37 4.28 21.54
C SER A 177 -15.24 3.71 22.40
N PHE A 178 -13.98 3.97 22.07
CA PHE A 178 -12.84 3.66 22.93
C PHE A 178 -12.80 4.67 24.08
N THR A 179 -13.63 4.42 25.10
CA THR A 179 -13.36 4.94 26.43
C THR A 179 -12.09 4.27 26.93
N SER A 180 -11.01 5.04 27.08
CA SER A 180 -9.88 4.65 27.89
C SER A 180 -10.40 4.45 29.32
N THR A 181 -10.69 3.21 29.69
CA THR A 181 -10.66 2.82 31.10
C THR A 181 -9.20 2.78 31.51
N GLY A 182 -8.88 3.58 32.52
CA GLY A 182 -7.51 3.86 33.00
C GLY A 182 -6.82 2.69 33.70
#